data_AF-A0A241VQC8-F1
#
_entry.id   AF-A0A241VQC8-F1
#
_cell.length_a   1.000
_cell.length_b   1.000
_cell.length_c   1.000
_cell.angle_alpha   90.00
_cell.angle_beta   90.00
_cell.angle_gamma   90.00
#
_symmetry.space_group_name_H-M   'P 1'
#
loop_
_entity.id
_entity.type
_entity.pdbx_description
1 polymer ?
#
loop_
_entity_poly.entity_id
_entity_poly.type
_entity_poly.pdbx_seq_one_letter_code
_entity_poly.pdbx_strand_id
1 'polypeptide(L)' 'MLRVSVSILNKLIEEIKSTGQQSLRIHIGYKAYSDLMRDRVFFDEVAGSAMDPTKRTYKKIKIKITQDDYQLEIKIKSDK' A
#
# COMPACT_ATOMS: atom_id res chain seq x y z
N MET A 1 -8.99 -8.71 16.97
CA MET A 1 -8.03 -8.86 15.85
C MET A 1 -8.42 -7.86 14.78
N LEU A 2 -7.68 -6.75 14.63
CA LEU A 2 -7.95 -5.78 13.57
C LEU A 2 -7.55 -6.43 12.23
N ARG A 3 -8.52 -6.70 11.37
CA ARG A 3 -8.27 -7.25 10.04
C ARG A 3 -8.00 -6.08 9.09
N VAL A 4 -6.75 -5.90 8.68
CA VAL A 4 -6.42 -5.04 7.54
C VAL A 4 -7.08 -5.65 6.30
N SER A 5 -7.71 -4.82 5.48
CA SER A 5 -8.38 -5.24 4.25
C SER A 5 -8.05 -4.31 3.09
N VAL A 6 -8.18 -4.82 1.87
CA VAL A 6 -8.02 -4.04 0.63
C VAL A 6 -9.04 -2.89 0.56
N SER A 7 -10.24 -3.08 1.10
CA SER A 7 -11.26 -2.03 1.16
C SER A 7 -10.85 -0.86 2.06
N ILE A 8 -10.20 -1.12 3.20
CA ILE A 8 -9.67 -0.07 4.08
C ILE A 8 -8.52 0.67 3.38
N LEU A 9 -7.58 -0.07 2.78
CA LEU A 9 -6.48 0.56 2.03
C LEU A 9 -7.00 1.44 0.90
N ASN A 10 -8.00 0.97 0.15
CA ASN A 10 -8.62 1.74 -0.92
C ASN A 10 -9.26 3.04 -0.43
N LYS A 11 -9.98 3.01 0.71
CA LYS A 11 -10.55 4.23 1.30
C LYS A 11 -9.46 5.25 1.65
N LEU A 12 -8.37 4.82 2.29
CA LEU A 12 -7.23 5.69 2.62
C LEU A 12 -6.59 6.33 1.38
N ILE A 13 -6.47 5.55 0.28
CA ILE A 13 -5.94 6.06 -0.99
C ILE A 13 -6.88 7.13 -1.58
N GLU A 14 -8.19 6.88 -1.62
CA GLU A 14 -9.15 7.83 -2.19
C GLU A 14 -9.25 9.12 -1.35
N GLU A 15 -9.26 8.99 -0.01
CA GLU A 15 -9.26 10.14 0.91
C GLU A 15 -8.06 11.06 0.64
N ILE A 16 -6.86 10.51 0.48
CA ILE A 16 -5.67 11.34 0.24
C ILE A 16 -5.60 11.85 -1.20
N LYS A 17 -6.03 11.07 -2.20
CA LYS A 17 -6.13 11.59 -3.58
C LYS A 17 -7.08 12.77 -3.69
N SER A 18 -8.16 12.82 -2.90
CA SER A 18 -9.09 13.96 -2.87
C SER A 18 -8.42 15.28 -2.42
N THR A 19 -7.26 15.20 -1.76
CA THR A 19 -6.47 16.39 -1.36
C THR A 19 -5.59 16.97 -2.47
N GLY A 20 -5.55 16.34 -3.65
CA GLY A 20 -4.78 16.82 -4.81
C GLY A 20 -3.28 16.46 -4.79
N GLN A 21 -2.84 15.63 -3.85
CA GLN A 21 -1.44 15.23 -3.73
C GLN A 21 -1.02 14.24 -4.80
N GLN A 22 0.12 14.51 -5.45
CA GLN A 22 0.60 13.72 -6.58
C GLN A 22 1.63 12.65 -6.19
N SER A 23 2.35 12.85 -5.09
CA SER A 23 3.48 12.00 -4.71
C SER A 23 3.15 11.22 -3.44
N LEU A 24 2.57 10.04 -3.62
CA LEU A 24 2.10 9.18 -2.54
C LEU A 24 2.98 7.93 -2.42
N ARG A 25 3.08 7.41 -1.19
CA ARG A 25 3.70 6.13 -0.88
C ARG A 25 2.87 5.38 0.13
N ILE A 26 2.60 4.11 -0.12
CA ILE A 26 1.90 3.24 0.83
C ILE A 26 2.95 2.63 1.75
N HIS A 27 2.88 2.89 3.06
CA HIS A 27 3.67 2.16 4.05
C HIS A 27 2.79 1.08 4.67
N ILE A 28 3.27 -0.15 4.62
CA ILE A 28 2.54 -1.33 5.08
C ILE A 28 3.46 -2.14 5.98
N GLY A 29 3.00 -2.44 7.19
CA GLY A 29 3.67 -3.36 8.10
C GLY A 29 3.69 -4.78 7.52
N TYR A 30 4.69 -5.58 7.86
CA TYR A 30 4.89 -6.89 7.21
C TYR A 30 3.71 -7.84 7.43
N LYS A 31 3.06 -7.86 8.61
CA LYS A 31 1.86 -8.69 8.84
C LYS A 31 0.65 -8.18 8.06
N ALA A 32 0.44 -6.86 8.04
CA ALA A 32 -0.60 -6.25 7.21
C ALA A 32 -0.42 -6.55 5.72
N TYR A 33 0.82 -6.52 5.22
CA TYR A 33 1.12 -6.85 3.83
C TYR A 33 0.83 -8.32 3.52
N SER A 34 1.23 -9.24 4.43
CA SER A 34 0.89 -10.67 4.29
C SER A 34 -0.61 -10.92 4.29
N ASP A 35 -1.39 -10.18 5.07
CA ASP A 35 -2.86 -10.29 5.07
C ASP A 35 -3.48 -9.74 3.78
N LEU A 36 -3.00 -8.59 3.29
CA LEU A 36 -3.44 -8.01 2.00
C LEU A 36 -3.12 -8.91 0.80
N MET A 37 -1.97 -9.60 0.83
CA MET A 37 -1.57 -10.54 -0.22
C MET A 37 -2.46 -11.79 -0.34
N ARG A 38 -3.35 -12.03 0.63
CA ARG A 38 -4.37 -13.09 0.52
C ARG A 38 -5.56 -12.66 -0.34
N ASP A 39 -5.73 -11.37 -0.58
CA ASP A 39 -6.71 -10.86 -1.53
C ASP A 39 -6.17 -11.00 -2.95
N ARG A 40 -6.92 -11.71 -3.81
CA ARG A 40 -6.48 -12.04 -5.17
C ARG A 40 -6.24 -10.80 -6.02
N VAL A 41 -7.11 -9.79 -5.91
CA VAL A 41 -7.00 -8.56 -6.72
C VAL A 41 -5.76 -7.78 -6.32
N PHE A 42 -5.52 -7.63 -5.01
CA PHE A 42 -4.31 -6.99 -4.51
C PHE A 42 -3.06 -7.76 -4.91
N PHE A 43 -3.06 -9.09 -4.76
CA PHE A 43 -1.94 -9.94 -5.16
C PHE A 43 -1.61 -9.79 -6.64
N ASP A 44 -2.59 -9.95 -7.53
CA ASP A 44 -2.38 -9.91 -8.98
C ASP A 44 -1.80 -8.56 -9.41
N GLU A 45 -2.32 -7.45 -8.86
CA GLU A 45 -1.83 -6.11 -9.17
C GLU A 45 -0.41 -5.86 -8.64
N VAL A 46 -0.15 -6.21 -7.37
CA VAL A 46 1.15 -5.96 -6.75
C VAL A 46 2.23 -6.86 -7.33
N ALA A 47 1.97 -8.16 -7.47
CA ALA A 47 2.93 -9.12 -8.04
C ALA A 47 3.19 -8.84 -9.53
N GLY A 48 2.17 -8.42 -10.29
CA GLY A 48 2.29 -8.06 -11.70
C GLY A 48 2.97 -6.70 -11.96
N SER A 49 3.02 -5.80 -10.97
CA SER A 49 3.54 -4.44 -11.17
C SER A 49 5.05 -4.35 -11.43
N ALA A 50 5.85 -5.28 -10.90
CA ALA A 50 7.30 -5.34 -11.11
C ALA A 50 7.88 -6.70 -10.69
N MET A 51 8.89 -7.16 -11.44
CA MET A 51 9.70 -8.34 -11.05
C MET A 51 10.44 -8.11 -9.73
N ASP A 52 11.03 -6.91 -9.57
CA ASP A 52 11.74 -6.49 -8.36
C ASP A 52 10.72 -6.17 -7.24
N PRO A 53 10.71 -6.92 -6.11
CA PRO A 53 9.77 -6.71 -5.02
C PRO A 53 9.79 -5.29 -4.45
N THR A 54 10.95 -4.61 -4.47
CA THR A 54 11.13 -3.27 -3.89
C THR A 54 10.59 -2.14 -4.78
N LYS A 55 10.23 -2.47 -6.02
CA LYS A 55 9.65 -1.55 -7.01
C LYS A 55 8.17 -1.74 -7.21
N ARG A 56 7.55 -2.72 -6.53
CA ARG A 56 6.13 -3.01 -6.69
C ARG A 56 5.24 -1.86 -6.25
N THR A 57 4.09 -1.78 -6.91
CA THR A 57 3.10 -0.73 -6.71
C THR A 57 1.70 -1.33 -6.58
N TYR A 58 0.82 -0.62 -5.90
CA TYR A 58 -0.62 -0.84 -5.94
C TYR A 58 -1.31 0.45 -6.36
N LYS A 59 -2.23 0.40 -7.32
CA LYS A 59 -2.87 1.54 -7.97
C LYS A 59 -1.87 2.58 -8.49
N LYS A 60 -0.73 2.12 -9.01
CA LYS A 60 0.44 2.93 -9.43
C LYS A 60 1.10 3.74 -8.30
N ILE A 61 0.82 3.41 -7.03
CA ILE A 61 1.45 4.01 -5.85
C ILE A 61 2.49 3.03 -5.31
N LYS A 62 3.71 3.51 -5.07
CA LYS A 62 4.81 2.67 -4.56
C LYS A 62 4.49 2.13 -3.16
N ILE A 63 4.72 0.83 -2.97
CA ILE A 63 4.63 0.18 -1.67
C ILE A 63 6.01 0.20 -0.98
N LYS A 64 6.03 0.49 0.31
CA LYS A 64 7.16 0.27 1.20
C LYS A 64 6.69 -0.64 2.33
N ILE A 65 7.25 -1.85 2.37
CA ILE A 65 7.04 -2.76 3.50
C ILE A 65 7.93 -2.29 4.66
N THR A 66 7.37 -2.24 5.86
CA THR A 66 8.08 -1.84 7.09
C THR A 66 8.17 -3.00 8.08
N GLN A 67 8.99 -2.84 9.11
CA GLN A 67 9.15 -3.83 10.18
C GLN A 67 8.01 -3.78 11.22
N ASP A 68 7.15 -2.76 11.14
CA ASP A 68 5.97 -2.67 11.98
C ASP A 68 5.01 -3.82 11.66
N ASP A 69 4.28 -4.32 12.66
CA ASP A 69 3.37 -5.44 12.47
C ASP A 69 2.22 -5.08 11.50
N TYR A 70 1.36 -4.14 11.90
CA TYR A 70 0.10 -3.84 11.21
C TYR A 70 -0.02 -2.37 10.76
N GLN A 71 1.10 -1.69 10.55
CA GLN A 71 1.09 -0.34 10.00
C GLN A 71 0.35 -0.33 8.65
N LEU A 72 -0.51 0.67 8.47
CA LEU A 72 -1.18 0.94 7.21
C LEU A 72 -1.40 2.44 7.09
N GLU A 73 -0.57 3.10 6.31
CA GLU A 73 -0.62 4.55 6.13
C GLU A 73 -0.24 4.94 4.70
N ILE A 74 -0.76 6.06 4.25
CA ILE A 74 -0.33 6.71 3.01
C ILE A 74 0.50 7.92 3.42
N LYS A 75 1.76 7.94 3.00
CA LYS A 75 2.66 9.07 3.20
C LYS A 75 2.76 9.89 1.92
N ILE A 76 2.76 11.20 2.10
CA ILE A 76 3.19 12.16 1.08
C ILE A 76 4.71 12.07 1.00
N LYS A 77 5.27 11.98 -0.20
CA LYS A 77 6.70 12.14 -0.38
C LYS A 77 7.03 13.62 -0.15
N SER A 78 7.59 13.95 1.00
CA SER A 78 8.30 15.21 1.17
C SER A 78 9.58 15.10 0.34
N ASP A 79 9.64 15.83 -0.76
CA ASP A 79 10.92 16.05 -1.44
C ASP A 79 11.81 16.83 -0.46
N LYS A 80 12.86 16.16 0.02
CA LYS A 80 13.99 16.83 0.67
C LYS A 80 14.92 17.35 -0.41
#